data_AF-A0A7J3MMM9-F1
#
_entry.id   AF-A0A7J3MMM9-F1
#
_cell.length_a   1.000
_cell.length_b   1.000
_cell.length_c   1.000
_cell.angle_alpha   90.00
_cell.angle_beta   90.00
_cell.angle_gamma   90.00
#
_symmetry.space_group_name_H-M   'P 1'
#
loop_
_entity.id
_entity.type
_entity.pdbx_description
1 polymer ?
#
loop_
_entity_poly.entity_id
_entity_poly.type
_entity_poly.pdbx_seq_one_letter_code
_entity_poly.pdbx_strand_id
1 'polypeptide(L)' 'KPVIASRIGEIPHRVKHGVNGILVDPSDPKALAEAMLEVARDDELADKMGRNGRKAVFSWREIAAKSIQLYERVLEGK' A
#
# COMPACT_ATOMS: atom_id res chain seq x y z
N LYS A 1 5.77 3.58 8.60
CA LYS A 1 5.94 4.90 7.97
C LYS A 1 4.86 5.06 6.92
N PRO A 2 4.32 6.27 6.72
CA PRO A 2 3.40 6.56 5.62
C PRO A 2 4.11 6.42 4.27
N VAL A 3 3.33 6.25 3.20
CA VAL A 3 3.82 6.20 1.81
C VAL A 3 3.15 7.32 1.03
N ILE A 4 3.94 8.08 0.28
CA ILE A 4 3.47 8.99 -0.77
C ILE A 4 3.96 8.39 -2.08
N ALA A 5 3.05 8.18 -3.03
CA ALA A 5 3.40 7.53 -4.29
C ALA A 5 2.57 8.09 -5.45
N SER A 6 3.12 8.01 -6.66
CA SER A 6 2.42 8.42 -7.87
C SER A 6 1.31 7.41 -8.23
N ARG A 7 0.20 7.91 -8.80
CA ARG A 7 -0.91 7.12 -9.32
C ARG A 7 -0.55 6.48 -10.67
N ILE A 8 0.39 5.54 -10.66
CA ILE A 8 0.86 4.86 -11.86
C ILE A 8 0.89 3.34 -11.67
N GLY A 9 0.59 2.60 -12.74
CA GLY A 9 0.63 1.14 -12.78
C GLY A 9 -0.15 0.49 -11.64
N GLU A 10 0.48 -0.45 -10.94
CA GLU A 10 -0.12 -1.23 -9.85
C GLU A 10 -0.14 -0.53 -8.49
N ILE A 11 0.45 0.67 -8.37
CA ILE A 11 0.53 1.38 -7.10
C ILE A 11 -0.87 1.65 -6.50
N PRO A 12 -1.89 2.10 -7.25
CA PRO A 12 -3.24 2.33 -6.69
C PRO A 12 -3.96 1.05 -6.23
N HIS A 13 -3.51 -0.14 -6.66
CA HIS A 13 -4.02 -1.40 -6.10
C HIS A 13 -3.52 -1.62 -4.67
N ARG A 14 -2.28 -1.22 -4.36
CA ARG A 14 -1.63 -1.41 -3.04
C ARG A 14 -1.82 -0.22 -2.10
N VAL A 15 -1.70 1.00 -2.62
CA VAL A 15 -1.83 2.25 -1.87
C VAL A 15 -3.24 2.80 -2.07
N LYS A 16 -3.99 2.93 -0.98
CA LYS A 16 -5.32 3.52 -0.90
C LYS A 16 -5.19 4.92 -0.32
N HIS A 17 -5.41 5.91 -1.18
CA HIS A 17 -5.31 7.34 -0.85
C HIS A 17 -6.12 7.67 0.41
N GLY A 18 -5.51 8.36 1.37
CA GLY A 18 -6.12 8.74 2.66
C GLY A 18 -6.21 7.61 3.70
N VAL A 19 -5.90 6.36 3.32
CA VAL A 19 -6.05 5.19 4.21
C VAL A 19 -4.69 4.68 4.66
N ASN A 20 -3.84 4.27 3.72
CA ASN A 20 -2.51 3.71 3.99
C ASN A 20 -1.38 4.47 3.27
N GLY A 21 -1.72 5.60 2.66
CA GLY A 21 -0.79 6.52 2.01
C GLY A 21 -1.52 7.62 1.23
N ILE A 22 -0.74 8.46 0.56
CA ILE A 22 -1.25 9.52 -0.33
C ILE A 22 -0.84 9.17 -1.76
N LEU A 23 -1.82 9.19 -2.66
CA LEU A 23 -1.60 9.11 -4.10
C LEU A 23 -1.60 10.50 -4.71
N VAL A 24 -0.56 10.82 -5.46
CA VAL A 24 -0.42 12.06 -6.26
C VAL A 24 -0.38 11.73 -7.74
N ASP A 25 -0.75 12.66 -8.60
CA ASP A 25 -0.64 12.45 -10.04
C ASP A 25 0.82 12.46 -10.50
N PRO A 26 1.20 11.62 -11.48
CA PRO A 26 2.56 11.66 -12.03
C PRO A 26 2.82 13.02 -12.67
N SER A 27 4.06 13.50 -12.55
CA SER A 27 4.52 14.79 -13.09
C SER A 27 3.87 16.03 -12.45
N ASP A 28 3.23 15.89 -11.29
CA ASP A 28 2.80 17.03 -10.47
C ASP A 28 3.73 17.20 -9.24
N PRO A 29 4.83 17.96 -9.37
CA PRO A 29 5.74 18.20 -8.25
C PRO A 29 5.11 19.05 -7.15
N LYS A 30 4.09 19.85 -7.46
CA LYS A 30 3.40 20.68 -6.47
C LYS A 30 2.54 19.82 -5.56
N ALA A 31 1.73 18.92 -6.14
CA ALA A 31 0.94 17.96 -5.37
C ALA A 31 1.84 17.03 -4.52
N LEU A 32 3.00 16.63 -5.03
CA LEU A 32 3.97 15.86 -4.24
C LEU A 32 4.48 16.67 -3.03
N ALA A 33 4.86 17.92 -3.22
CA ALA A 33 5.35 18.78 -2.14
C ALA A 33 4.27 19.02 -1.07
N GLU A 34 3.02 19.25 -1.48
CA GLU A 34 1.88 19.42 -0.58
C GLU A 34 1.64 18.15 0.24
N ALA A 35 1.63 16.97 -0.39
CA ALA A 35 1.50 15.69 0.30
C ALA A 35 2.64 15.43 1.29
N MET A 36 3.87 15.78 0.95
CA MET A 36 5.02 15.66 1.84
C MET A 36 4.88 16.56 3.07
N LEU A 37 4.43 17.80 2.88
CA LEU A 37 4.20 18.74 3.96
C LEU A 37 3.03 18.32 4.86
N GLU A 38 1.95 17.81 4.29
CA GLU A 38 0.81 17.26 5.03
C GLU A 38 1.28 16.15 5.99
N VAL A 39 2.00 15.16 5.44
CA VAL A 39 2.51 14.03 6.22
C VAL A 39 3.56 14.44 7.25
N ALA A 40 4.39 15.44 6.95
CA ALA A 40 5.43 15.91 7.86
C ALA A 40 4.90 16.79 9.00
N ARG A 41 3.71 17.38 8.85
CA ARG A 41 3.11 18.27 9.85
C ARG A 41 2.11 17.57 10.76
N ASP A 42 1.55 16.44 10.32
CA ASP A 42 0.56 15.67 11.07
C ASP A 42 1.09 14.27 11.41
N ASP A 43 1.70 14.16 12.60
CA ASP A 43 2.25 12.91 13.10
C ASP A 43 1.17 11.83 13.30
N GLU A 44 -0.05 12.21 13.68
CA GLU A 44 -1.15 11.27 13.90
C GLU A 44 -1.59 10.64 12.57
N LEU A 45 -1.75 11.47 11.54
CA LEU A 45 -2.03 11.04 10.18
C LEU A 45 -0.94 10.10 9.66
N ALA A 46 0.32 10.51 9.79
CA ALA A 46 1.48 9.73 9.36
C ALA A 46 1.52 8.34 10.02
N ASP A 47 1.27 8.30 11.33
CA ASP A 47 1.23 7.06 12.10
C ASP A 47 0.05 6.18 11.74
N LYS A 48 -1.15 6.77 11.56
CA LYS A 48 -2.36 6.05 11.15
C LYS A 48 -2.16 5.40 9.80
N MET A 49 -1.67 6.15 8.80
CA MET A 49 -1.35 5.62 7.48
C MET A 49 -0.29 4.51 7.55
N GLY A 50 0.78 4.72 8.33
CA GLY A 50 1.83 3.74 8.51
C GLY A 50 1.34 2.44 9.17
N ARG A 51 0.44 2.53 10.18
CA ARG A 51 -0.19 1.36 10.80
C ARG A 51 -1.07 0.61 9.81
N ASN A 52 -1.88 1.33 9.03
CA ASN A 52 -2.76 0.72 8.03
C ASN A 52 -1.97 0.04 6.90
N GLY A 53 -0.87 0.65 6.44
CA GLY A 53 0.02 0.06 5.45
C GLY A 53 0.61 -1.27 5.94
N ARG A 54 1.09 -1.34 7.19
CA ARG A 54 1.62 -2.58 7.77
C ARG A 54 0.58 -3.69 7.91
N LYS A 55 -0.70 -3.36 8.12
CA LYS A 55 -1.79 -4.36 8.17
C LYS A 55 -2.16 -4.90 6.79
N ALA A 56 -1.82 -4.20 5.72
CA ALA A 56 -2.21 -4.53 4.34
C ALA A 56 -1.16 -5.34 3.57
N VAL A 57 -0.03 -5.68 4.20
CA VAL A 57 1.05 -6.48 3.58
C VAL A 57 1.01 -7.92 4.06
N PHE A 58 1.40 -8.84 3.18
CA PHE A 58 1.58 -10.25 3.51
C PHE A 58 3.06 -10.57 3.63
N SER A 59 3.41 -11.41 4.60
CA SER A 59 4.72 -12.05 4.68
C SER A 59 4.90 -13.10 3.60
N TRP A 60 6.15 -13.42 3.27
CA TRP A 60 6.46 -14.53 2.36
C TRP A 60 5.90 -15.87 2.82
N ARG A 61 5.82 -16.09 4.14
CA ARG A 61 5.22 -17.30 4.71
C ARG A 61 3.72 -17.39 4.37
N GLU A 62 2.99 -16.29 4.51
CA GLU A 62 1.56 -16.24 4.16
C GLU A 62 1.34 -16.40 2.65
N ILE A 63 2.20 -15.78 1.83
CA ILE A 63 2.14 -15.93 0.38
C ILE A 63 2.38 -17.38 -0.02
N ALA A 64 3.45 -18.01 0.50
CA ALA A 64 3.77 -19.41 0.22
C ALA A 64 2.65 -20.36 0.63
N ALA A 65 2.07 -20.17 1.83
CA ALA A 65 0.95 -20.98 2.29
C ALA A 65 -0.27 -20.86 1.36
N LYS A 66 -0.62 -19.64 0.91
CA LYS A 66 -1.73 -19.43 -0.04
C LYS A 66 -1.45 -20.06 -1.40
N SER A 67 -0.20 -20.00 -1.88
CA SER A 67 0.19 -20.63 -3.15
C SER A 67 0.10 -22.15 -3.07
N ILE A 68 0.58 -22.76 -1.98
CA ILE A 68 0.50 -24.21 -1.75
C ILE A 68 -0.97 -24.66 -1.71
N GLN A 69 -1.82 -23.96 -0.95
CA GLN A 69 -3.26 -24.25 -0.88
C GLN A 69 -3.95 -24.20 -2.26
N LEU A 70 -3.53 -23.28 -3.13
CA LEU A 70 -4.05 -23.20 -4.49
C LEU A 70 -3.59 -24.41 -5.32
N TYR A 71 -2.32 -24.79 -5.24
CA TYR A 71 -1.80 -25.96 -5.96
C TYR A 71 -2.46 -27.26 -5.50
N GLU A 72 -2.65 -27.45 -4.19
CA GLU A 72 -3.36 -28.59 -3.62
C GLU A 72 -4.79 -28.69 -4.17
N ARG A 73 -5.53 -27.58 -4.19
CA ARG A 73 -6.89 -27.53 -4.75
C ARG A 73 -6.94 -27.99 -6.21
N VAL A 74 -6.02 -27.48 -7.03
CA VAL A 74 -5.95 -27.81 -8.46
C VAL A 74 -5.58 -29.28 -8.67
N LEU A 75 -4.66 -29.83 -7.87
CA LEU A 75 -4.26 -31.25 -7.94
C LEU A 75 -5.37 -32.20 -7.48
N GLU A 76 -6.21 -31.78 -6.54
CA GLU A 76 -7.39 -32.53 -6.09
C GLU A 76 -8.55 -32.50 -7.11
N GLY A 77 -8.40 -31.82 -8.25
CA GLY A 77 -9.42 -31.76 -9.30
C GLY A 77 -10.67 -30.98 -8.91
N LYS A 78 -10.56 -30.05 -7.95
CA LYS A 78 -11.63 -29.12 -7.56
C LYS A 78 -11.38 -27.71 -8.07
#